data_AF-A0A7C9HXH3-F1
#
_entry.id   AF-A0A7C9HXH3-F1
#
_cell.length_a   1.000
_cell.length_b   1.000
_cell.length_c   1.000
_cell.angle_alpha   90.00
_cell.angle_beta   90.00
_cell.angle_gamma   90.00
#
_symmetry.space_group_name_H-M   'P 1'
#
loop_
_entity.id
_entity.type
_entity.pdbx_description
1 polymer ?
#
loop_
_entity_poly.entity_id
_entity_poly.type
_entity_poly.pdbx_seq_one_letter_code
_entity_poly.pdbx_strand_id
1 'polypeptide(L)'
;MGSIQQKVLKGGTLKGSLVARVYSTGPVEVKGTIACTNSPFVLNYDLTLQRGWNAVEYTKVGDTNTLVKLDPQAATELIALPEPGYLGMMLSPEHIQLSPDGTATVLATIRQHGGYHGPVSLRTSRADLTVTPATLTLPALTSLRAPAGVPIATAMGLQPQQVVTRLTFKYMGPGAQNLPFFLNATDVRGEFIGGGRGTLTSVQPAVNLSLEQTHLAHMGVYVCQGETLNLKVQVTGLNGFTGETTVGLTGLPAGVTAPAVPVTVVAGRAATASLDLTVESGAALVASRIQLISPDLAATDTDLQLPFSTCPARTPIRVISTSGMTPALVVGGDGVWIHVGHSAQPNPLTNVHDQIYKWHTPAGEGITVLGPDMYRAIPMPGGDVIFGGGNADGTRYRLTLAGQYTTLRPPYSFAGTGAADDKGRIWYAARSGELRRWDPISGQDIVMDTNQTYNREYDWFYASPDHKTILYKRSSASASGVYFYTIHTDTGTITPRPLSGHQILSEKAAISDTGTIWFEGFGGGVARVDQDATVTTYENQRFLALNQSETNGAWMSDGKTVTLRDEAGQVVQSIPVGSVFDAAPLKSGGVALLTADHMEKRQYYISFLR
;
A
#
# COMPACT_ATOMS: atom_id res chain seq x y z
N MET A 1 -61.67 -1.67 -8.79
CA MET A 1 -63.09 -1.42 -9.14
C MET A 1 -63.12 -0.25 -10.09
N GLY A 2 -64.01 -0.30 -11.08
CA GLY A 2 -64.19 0.77 -12.06
C GLY A 2 -64.59 2.13 -11.49
N SER A 3 -64.74 3.13 -12.35
CA SER A 3 -65.28 4.44 -11.98
C SER A 3 -66.74 4.55 -12.37
N ILE A 4 -67.57 5.21 -11.54
CA ILE A 4 -68.92 5.61 -11.93
C ILE A 4 -68.83 7.05 -12.41
N GLN A 5 -69.32 7.31 -13.61
CA GLN A 5 -69.41 8.65 -14.20
C GLN A 5 -70.86 8.99 -14.46
N GLN A 6 -71.23 10.25 -14.30
CA GLN A 6 -72.57 10.73 -14.67
C GLN A 6 -72.48 11.38 -16.04
N LYS A 7 -73.12 10.81 -17.05
CA LYS A 7 -73.12 11.30 -18.43
C LYS A 7 -74.35 12.17 -18.70
N VAL A 8 -74.18 13.24 -19.46
CA VAL A 8 -75.29 14.09 -19.93
C VAL A 8 -75.88 13.47 -21.19
N LEU A 9 -77.19 13.21 -21.19
CA LEU A 9 -77.92 12.62 -22.31
C LEU A 9 -78.63 13.67 -23.17
N LYS A 10 -79.25 14.66 -22.52
CA LYS A 10 -80.01 15.74 -23.17
C LYS A 10 -79.90 17.03 -22.35
N GLY A 11 -79.94 18.19 -23.00
CA GLY A 11 -79.84 19.50 -22.34
C GLY A 11 -78.39 19.93 -22.03
N GLY A 12 -77.41 19.14 -22.44
CA GLY A 12 -76.00 19.56 -22.48
C GLY A 12 -75.69 20.38 -23.73
N THR A 13 -74.74 21.29 -23.60
CA THR A 13 -74.19 22.13 -24.68
C THR A 13 -72.90 21.55 -25.26
N LEU A 14 -72.26 20.61 -24.56
CA LEU A 14 -71.02 19.94 -24.96
C LEU A 14 -71.31 18.49 -25.39
N LYS A 15 -70.74 18.06 -26.52
CA LYS A 15 -70.96 16.71 -27.05
C LYS A 15 -70.32 15.65 -26.16
N GLY A 16 -71.12 14.67 -25.71
CA GLY A 16 -70.65 13.51 -24.95
C GLY A 16 -70.14 13.85 -23.55
N SER A 17 -70.58 14.97 -22.99
CA SER A 17 -70.15 15.48 -21.70
C SER A 17 -70.59 14.63 -20.51
N LEU A 18 -69.85 14.80 -19.42
CA LEU A 18 -70.13 14.29 -18.10
C LEU A 18 -70.63 15.42 -17.20
N VAL A 19 -71.17 15.06 -16.05
CA VAL A 19 -71.49 15.99 -14.97
C VAL A 19 -70.31 16.04 -14.01
N ALA A 20 -69.77 17.24 -13.80
CA ALA A 20 -68.87 17.53 -12.69
C ALA A 20 -69.64 18.26 -11.57
N ARG A 21 -69.15 18.13 -10.33
CA ARG A 21 -69.69 18.84 -9.17
C ARG A 21 -68.66 19.85 -8.70
N VAL A 22 -69.02 21.14 -8.73
CA VAL A 22 -68.16 22.24 -8.29
C VAL A 22 -68.78 22.91 -7.09
N TYR A 23 -68.04 23.02 -6.00
CA TYR A 23 -68.47 23.77 -4.83
C TYR A 23 -68.08 25.24 -4.96
N SER A 24 -69.00 26.15 -4.67
CA SER A 24 -68.70 27.59 -4.57
C SER A 24 -69.06 28.13 -3.18
N THR A 25 -68.18 28.93 -2.60
CA THR A 25 -68.41 29.56 -1.28
C THR A 25 -69.42 30.71 -1.33
N GLY A 26 -69.67 31.26 -2.52
CA GLY A 26 -70.67 32.31 -2.78
C GLY A 26 -71.18 32.25 -4.23
N PRO A 27 -72.22 33.03 -4.58
CA PRO A 27 -72.64 33.15 -5.97
C PRO A 27 -71.53 33.82 -6.79
N VAL A 28 -71.16 33.23 -7.93
CA VAL A 28 -70.11 33.77 -8.80
C VAL A 28 -70.37 33.42 -10.26
N GLU A 29 -70.06 34.35 -11.15
CA GLU A 29 -70.01 34.13 -12.59
C GLU A 29 -68.55 34.25 -13.04
N VAL A 30 -68.01 33.17 -13.63
CA VAL A 30 -66.61 33.11 -14.06
C VAL A 30 -66.52 32.53 -15.46
N LYS A 31 -65.78 33.22 -16.33
CA LYS A 31 -65.51 32.79 -17.70
C LYS A 31 -64.04 33.01 -18.04
N GLY A 32 -63.39 32.04 -18.67
CA GLY A 32 -62.01 32.17 -19.09
C GLY A 32 -61.35 30.85 -19.48
N THR A 33 -60.05 30.94 -19.73
CA THR A 33 -59.19 29.80 -20.07
C THR A 33 -57.95 29.85 -19.19
N ILE A 34 -57.64 28.74 -18.51
CA ILE A 34 -56.38 28.54 -17.81
C ILE A 34 -55.52 27.61 -18.67
N ALA A 35 -54.33 28.06 -19.04
CA ALA A 35 -53.29 27.22 -19.63
C ALA A 35 -52.13 27.11 -18.64
N CYS A 36 -51.70 25.88 -18.33
CA CYS A 36 -50.62 25.66 -17.37
C CYS A 36 -49.25 25.68 -18.06
N THR A 37 -48.34 26.56 -17.64
CA THR A 37 -46.96 26.60 -18.16
C THR A 37 -46.27 25.24 -17.97
N ASN A 38 -45.65 24.71 -19.04
CA ASN A 38 -45.00 23.38 -19.10
C ASN A 38 -45.93 22.16 -18.98
N SER A 39 -47.23 22.33 -19.24
CA SER A 39 -48.18 21.24 -19.37
C SER A 39 -49.04 21.45 -20.61
N PRO A 40 -49.38 20.39 -21.37
CA PRO A 40 -50.34 20.52 -22.48
C PRO A 40 -51.77 20.78 -21.97
N PHE A 41 -51.98 20.77 -20.65
CA PHE A 41 -53.27 20.96 -20.01
C PHE A 41 -53.84 22.36 -20.21
N VAL A 42 -55.07 22.42 -20.74
CA VAL A 42 -55.88 23.64 -20.89
C VAL A 42 -57.23 23.43 -20.22
N LEU A 43 -57.72 24.41 -19.46
CA LEU A 43 -59.04 24.42 -18.86
C LEU A 43 -59.84 25.63 -19.33
N ASN A 44 -60.88 25.39 -20.13
CA ASN A 44 -61.88 26.38 -20.49
C ASN A 44 -63.03 26.32 -19.49
N TYR A 45 -63.54 27.46 -19.04
CA TYR A 45 -64.70 27.51 -18.16
C TYR A 45 -65.64 28.66 -18.49
N ASP A 46 -66.94 28.40 -18.40
CA ASP A 46 -68.02 29.39 -18.52
C ASP A 46 -69.15 29.00 -17.55
N LEU A 47 -69.04 29.50 -16.32
CA LEU A 47 -69.78 29.00 -15.16
C LEU A 47 -70.57 30.11 -14.48
N THR A 48 -71.84 29.83 -14.20
CA THR A 48 -72.65 30.59 -13.24
C THR A 48 -72.94 29.68 -12.06
N LEU A 49 -72.33 29.96 -10.90
CA LEU A 49 -72.40 29.12 -9.71
C LEU A 49 -73.22 29.80 -8.60
N GLN A 50 -73.99 29.01 -7.86
CA GLN A 50 -74.64 29.41 -6.61
C GLN A 50 -73.78 28.97 -5.40
N ARG A 51 -74.03 29.55 -4.23
CA ARG A 51 -73.40 29.09 -2.98
C ARG A 51 -73.77 27.62 -2.72
N GLY A 52 -72.77 26.76 -2.55
CA GLY A 52 -72.94 25.32 -2.36
C GLY A 52 -72.46 24.49 -3.55
N TRP A 53 -72.98 23.27 -3.67
CA TRP A 53 -72.63 22.34 -4.75
C TRP A 53 -73.44 22.66 -6.02
N ASN A 54 -72.72 22.80 -7.14
CA ASN A 54 -73.28 23.08 -8.45
C ASN A 54 -73.03 21.90 -9.38
N ALA A 55 -74.03 21.60 -10.21
CA ALA A 55 -73.89 20.72 -11.35
C ALA A 55 -73.32 21.51 -12.53
N VAL A 56 -72.21 21.06 -13.10
CA VAL A 56 -71.65 21.66 -14.30
C VAL A 56 -71.40 20.58 -15.33
N GLU A 57 -71.48 20.97 -16.59
CA GLU A 57 -71.19 20.11 -17.72
C GLU A 57 -69.67 20.10 -17.96
N TYR A 58 -69.09 18.91 -18.09
CA TYR A 58 -67.65 18.68 -18.22
C TYR A 58 -67.35 17.85 -19.46
N THR A 59 -66.38 18.26 -20.27
CA THR A 59 -65.81 17.39 -21.30
C THR A 59 -64.30 17.48 -21.33
N LYS A 60 -63.66 16.41 -21.80
CA LYS A 60 -62.22 16.35 -22.05
C LYS A 60 -61.97 15.88 -23.47
N VAL A 61 -61.26 16.68 -24.25
CA VAL A 61 -60.82 16.34 -25.60
C VAL A 61 -59.32 16.56 -25.68
N GLY A 62 -58.55 15.47 -25.78
CA GLY A 62 -57.09 15.52 -25.61
C GLY A 62 -56.72 16.05 -24.22
N ASP A 63 -55.87 17.06 -24.17
CA ASP A 63 -55.45 17.73 -22.94
C ASP A 63 -56.31 18.94 -22.55
N THR A 64 -57.33 19.27 -23.37
CA THR A 64 -58.25 20.37 -23.13
C THR A 64 -59.48 19.90 -22.37
N ASN A 65 -59.71 20.50 -21.20
CA ASN A 65 -60.86 20.31 -20.35
C ASN A 65 -61.80 21.51 -20.50
N THR A 66 -63.10 21.29 -20.57
CA THR A 66 -64.09 22.38 -20.65
C THR A 66 -65.18 22.16 -19.61
N LEU A 67 -65.46 23.20 -18.83
CA LEU A 67 -66.51 23.24 -17.80
C LEU A 67 -67.52 24.33 -18.15
N VAL A 68 -68.79 23.99 -18.36
CA VAL A 68 -69.84 24.97 -18.62
C VAL A 68 -71.05 24.76 -17.71
N LYS A 69 -71.89 25.77 -17.57
CA LYS A 69 -73.15 25.65 -16.84
C LYS A 69 -74.01 24.50 -17.42
N LEU A 70 -74.47 23.60 -16.56
CA LEU A 70 -75.43 22.56 -16.94
C LEU A 70 -76.86 23.12 -16.86
N ASP A 71 -77.69 22.84 -17.86
CA ASP A 71 -79.13 23.14 -17.81
C ASP A 71 -79.77 22.40 -16.61
N PRO A 72 -80.51 23.08 -15.72
CA PRO A 72 -81.23 22.44 -14.62
C PRO A 72 -82.21 21.33 -15.06
N GLN A 73 -82.68 21.35 -16.31
CA GLN A 73 -83.55 20.34 -16.92
C GLN A 73 -82.78 19.27 -17.71
N ALA A 74 -81.44 19.25 -17.63
CA ALA A 74 -80.63 18.27 -18.33
C ALA A 74 -80.90 16.84 -17.84
N ALA A 75 -81.14 15.92 -18.77
CA ALA A 75 -81.26 14.50 -18.48
C ALA A 75 -79.86 13.87 -18.38
N THR A 76 -79.63 13.06 -17.34
CA THR A 76 -78.34 12.43 -17.07
C THR A 76 -78.48 10.96 -16.73
N GLU A 77 -77.43 10.18 -16.93
CA GLU A 77 -77.36 8.75 -16.61
C GLU A 77 -76.06 8.42 -15.89
N LEU A 78 -76.09 7.51 -14.93
CA LEU A 78 -74.88 6.96 -14.31
C LEU A 78 -74.36 5.79 -15.14
N ILE A 79 -73.14 5.93 -15.66
CA ILE A 79 -72.43 4.86 -16.36
C ILE A 79 -71.30 4.32 -15.48
N ALA A 80 -71.13 3.00 -15.46
CA ALA A 80 -70.00 2.35 -14.82
C ALA A 80 -68.94 2.02 -15.88
N LEU A 81 -67.73 2.56 -15.71
CA LEU A 81 -66.57 2.23 -16.54
C LEU A 81 -65.71 1.21 -15.80
N PRO A 82 -65.49 0.00 -16.35
CA PRO A 82 -64.62 -0.98 -15.72
C PRO A 82 -63.18 -0.45 -15.64
N GLU A 83 -62.50 -0.76 -14.54
CA GLU A 83 -61.07 -0.48 -14.40
C GLU A 83 -60.30 -1.46 -15.29
N PRO A 84 -59.32 -1.00 -16.09
CA PRO A 84 -58.51 -1.91 -16.89
C PRO A 84 -57.80 -2.94 -16.00
N GLY A 85 -57.74 -4.18 -16.45
CA GLY A 85 -57.10 -5.27 -15.71
C GLY A 85 -55.59 -5.09 -15.65
N TYR A 86 -55.01 -5.13 -14.45
CA TYR A 86 -53.56 -5.12 -14.25
C TYR A 86 -53.18 -5.89 -12.97
N LEU A 87 -51.88 -6.14 -12.79
CA LEU A 87 -51.32 -6.89 -11.67
C LEU A 87 -50.36 -6.04 -10.84
N GLY A 88 -50.48 -6.16 -9.53
CA GLY A 88 -49.43 -5.75 -8.59
C GLY A 88 -48.75 -6.98 -8.01
N MET A 89 -47.42 -7.05 -8.01
CA MET A 89 -46.68 -8.15 -7.40
C MET A 89 -45.79 -7.65 -6.28
N MET A 90 -45.78 -8.37 -5.16
CA MET A 90 -44.92 -8.09 -4.01
C MET A 90 -44.17 -9.36 -3.62
N LEU A 91 -42.85 -9.27 -3.53
CA LEU A 91 -41.98 -10.36 -3.10
C LEU A 91 -41.74 -10.27 -1.59
N SER A 92 -41.77 -11.41 -0.90
CA SER A 92 -41.51 -11.51 0.53
C SER A 92 -40.51 -12.64 0.80
N PRO A 93 -39.25 -12.30 1.18
CA PRO A 93 -38.69 -10.95 1.27
C PRO A 93 -38.50 -10.25 -0.10
N GLU A 94 -38.46 -8.92 -0.12
CA GLU A 94 -38.13 -8.12 -1.32
C GLU A 94 -36.62 -8.19 -1.65
N HIS A 95 -35.78 -8.27 -0.61
CA HIS A 95 -34.36 -8.53 -0.72
C HIS A 95 -34.09 -10.03 -0.71
N ILE A 96 -33.68 -10.55 -1.85
CA ILE A 96 -33.44 -11.97 -2.10
C ILE A 96 -31.96 -12.26 -1.91
N GLN A 97 -31.65 -13.04 -0.87
CA GLN A 97 -30.33 -13.65 -0.71
C GLN A 97 -30.32 -15.02 -1.38
N LEU A 98 -29.44 -15.19 -2.36
CA LEU A 98 -29.25 -16.47 -3.03
C LEU A 98 -28.36 -17.41 -2.22
N SER A 99 -28.68 -18.70 -2.25
CA SER A 99 -27.78 -19.75 -1.77
C SER A 99 -26.55 -19.90 -2.67
N PRO A 100 -25.52 -20.63 -2.22
CA PRO A 100 -24.30 -20.90 -2.99
C PRO A 100 -24.52 -21.52 -4.37
N ASP A 101 -25.64 -22.23 -4.57
CA ASP A 101 -26.05 -22.80 -5.87
C ASP A 101 -26.70 -21.77 -6.81
N GLY A 102 -26.77 -20.51 -6.39
CA GLY A 102 -27.33 -19.39 -7.13
C GLY A 102 -28.87 -19.36 -7.12
N THR A 103 -29.55 -20.06 -6.21
CA THR A 103 -31.02 -20.08 -6.14
C THR A 103 -31.61 -19.43 -4.89
N ALA A 104 -32.86 -18.99 -4.96
CA ALA A 104 -33.65 -18.61 -3.77
C ALA A 104 -35.14 -18.78 -4.05
N THR A 105 -35.90 -19.26 -3.06
CA THR A 105 -37.36 -19.33 -3.15
C THR A 105 -37.99 -18.32 -2.21
N VAL A 106 -38.84 -17.46 -2.75
CA VAL A 106 -39.57 -16.43 -1.99
C VAL A 106 -41.07 -16.56 -2.21
N LEU A 107 -41.85 -16.02 -1.29
CA LEU A 107 -43.29 -15.89 -1.48
C LEU A 107 -43.57 -14.67 -2.36
N ALA A 108 -44.43 -14.82 -3.35
CA ALA A 108 -44.93 -13.74 -4.18
C ALA A 108 -46.43 -13.58 -3.96
N THR A 109 -46.85 -12.39 -3.56
CA THR A 109 -48.25 -11.99 -3.45
C THR A 109 -48.63 -11.20 -4.70
N ILE A 110 -49.54 -11.77 -5.50
CA ILE A 110 -50.02 -11.19 -6.75
C ILE A 110 -51.42 -10.67 -6.52
N ARG A 111 -51.61 -9.36 -6.64
CA ARG A 111 -52.91 -8.69 -6.52
C ARG A 111 -53.49 -8.46 -7.90
N GLN A 112 -54.71 -8.93 -8.11
CA GLN A 112 -55.46 -8.77 -9.34
C GLN A 112 -56.32 -7.50 -9.26
N HIS A 113 -56.06 -6.55 -10.15
CA HIS A 113 -56.85 -5.32 -10.32
C HIS A 113 -57.69 -5.42 -11.59
N GLY A 114 -58.80 -4.66 -11.65
CA GLY A 114 -59.71 -4.67 -12.80
C GLY A 114 -60.33 -6.03 -13.17
N GLY A 115 -60.28 -7.03 -12.28
CA GLY A 115 -60.80 -8.39 -12.54
C GLY A 115 -59.98 -9.23 -13.52
N TYR A 116 -58.70 -8.87 -13.71
CA TYR A 116 -57.78 -9.65 -14.55
C TYR A 116 -57.70 -11.10 -14.07
N HIS A 117 -57.82 -12.06 -14.98
CA HIS A 117 -57.72 -13.50 -14.72
C HIS A 117 -57.16 -14.24 -15.93
N GLY A 118 -56.79 -15.52 -15.74
CA GLY A 118 -56.23 -16.35 -16.81
C GLY A 118 -54.70 -16.47 -16.75
N PRO A 119 -54.09 -17.05 -17.80
CA PRO A 119 -52.66 -17.32 -17.83
C PRO A 119 -51.83 -16.03 -17.95
N VAL A 120 -50.70 -16.01 -17.25
CA VAL A 120 -49.71 -14.92 -17.25
C VAL A 120 -48.31 -15.50 -17.34
N SER A 121 -47.44 -14.83 -18.10
CA SER A 121 -46.02 -15.18 -18.19
C SER A 121 -45.19 -14.24 -17.32
N LEU A 122 -44.24 -14.80 -16.58
CA LEU A 122 -43.33 -14.08 -15.70
C LEU A 122 -41.91 -14.07 -16.27
N ARG A 123 -41.29 -12.89 -16.31
CA ARG A 123 -39.90 -12.72 -16.71
C ARG A 123 -39.24 -11.66 -15.85
N THR A 124 -37.94 -11.81 -15.58
CA THR A 124 -37.20 -10.74 -14.92
C THR A 124 -36.66 -9.76 -15.97
N SER A 125 -36.39 -8.52 -15.57
CA SER A 125 -35.75 -7.51 -16.41
C SER A 125 -34.27 -7.77 -16.70
N ARG A 126 -33.70 -8.87 -16.16
CA ARG A 126 -32.29 -9.21 -16.24
C ARG A 126 -32.09 -10.55 -16.96
N ALA A 127 -31.16 -10.60 -17.90
CA ALA A 127 -30.88 -11.82 -18.65
C ALA A 127 -30.19 -12.91 -17.80
N ASP A 128 -29.45 -12.52 -16.77
CA ASP A 128 -28.72 -13.39 -15.85
C ASP A 128 -29.57 -13.90 -14.68
N LEU A 129 -30.87 -13.57 -14.63
CA LEU A 129 -31.79 -13.96 -13.56
C LEU A 129 -33.08 -14.59 -14.12
N THR A 130 -33.31 -15.85 -13.79
CA THR A 130 -34.50 -16.60 -14.21
C THR A 130 -35.48 -16.80 -13.06
N VAL A 131 -36.76 -16.99 -13.37
CA VAL A 131 -37.84 -17.21 -12.39
C VAL A 131 -38.64 -18.46 -12.74
N THR A 132 -38.93 -19.29 -11.73
CA THR A 132 -39.72 -20.53 -11.85
C THR A 132 -40.84 -20.56 -10.80
N PRO A 133 -42.09 -20.89 -11.16
CA PRO A 133 -42.57 -21.13 -12.52
C PRO A 133 -42.56 -19.85 -13.36
N ALA A 134 -42.26 -19.97 -14.66
CA ALA A 134 -42.27 -18.85 -15.61
C ALA A 134 -43.69 -18.50 -16.09
N THR A 135 -44.70 -19.29 -15.72
CA THR A 135 -46.11 -19.07 -16.07
C THR A 135 -46.99 -19.36 -14.87
N LEU A 136 -48.04 -18.57 -14.67
CA LEU A 136 -49.06 -18.77 -13.65
C LEU A 136 -50.45 -18.68 -14.28
N THR A 137 -51.45 -19.32 -13.67
CA THR A 137 -52.86 -19.13 -14.05
C THR A 137 -53.58 -18.46 -12.89
N LEU A 138 -54.09 -17.25 -13.14
CA LEU A 138 -54.81 -16.47 -12.14
C LEU A 138 -56.29 -16.84 -12.14
N PRO A 139 -56.90 -17.10 -10.97
CA PRO A 139 -58.29 -17.48 -10.87
C PRO A 139 -59.21 -16.33 -11.31
N ALA A 140 -60.35 -16.67 -11.92
CA ALA A 140 -61.42 -15.71 -12.19
C ALA A 140 -62.05 -15.19 -10.89
N LEU A 141 -62.64 -13.99 -10.95
CA LEU A 141 -63.49 -13.50 -9.86
C LEU A 141 -64.76 -14.34 -9.80
N THR A 142 -65.04 -14.93 -8.64
CA THR A 142 -66.36 -15.50 -8.35
C THR A 142 -67.35 -14.35 -8.27
N SER A 143 -68.38 -14.34 -9.12
CA SER A 143 -69.40 -13.29 -9.09
C SER A 143 -70.12 -13.30 -7.74
N LEU A 144 -69.90 -12.29 -6.91
CA LEU A 144 -70.71 -12.05 -5.72
C LEU A 144 -72.06 -11.47 -6.18
N ARG A 145 -73.09 -12.31 -6.24
CA ARG A 145 -74.48 -11.84 -6.41
C ARG A 145 -74.99 -11.40 -5.05
N ALA A 146 -75.15 -10.10 -4.84
CA ALA A 146 -75.91 -9.60 -3.69
C ALA A 146 -77.41 -9.72 -4.00
N PRO A 147 -78.23 -10.30 -3.10
CA PRO A 147 -79.69 -10.19 -3.19
C PRO A 147 -80.10 -8.72 -3.11
N ALA A 148 -81.12 -8.32 -3.88
CA ALA A 148 -81.63 -6.96 -3.86
C ALA A 148 -82.13 -6.59 -2.45
N GLY A 149 -81.61 -5.50 -1.86
CA GLY A 149 -82.17 -4.90 -0.64
C GLY A 149 -81.22 -4.63 0.53
N VAL A 150 -79.91 -4.87 0.44
CA VAL A 150 -78.96 -4.59 1.54
C VAL A 150 -78.14 -3.32 1.24
N PRO A 151 -77.90 -2.41 2.22
CA PRO A 151 -76.97 -1.29 2.04
C PRO A 151 -75.53 -1.82 1.96
N ILE A 152 -75.02 -1.92 0.73
CA ILE A 152 -73.85 -2.76 0.38
C ILE A 152 -72.49 -2.08 0.56
N ALA A 153 -72.42 -0.77 0.81
CA ALA A 153 -71.15 -0.05 0.60
C ALA A 153 -70.13 -0.14 1.77
N THR A 154 -70.56 -0.33 3.03
CA THR A 154 -69.64 -0.16 4.18
C THR A 154 -69.31 -1.45 4.96
N ALA A 155 -69.92 -2.60 4.61
CA ALA A 155 -69.80 -3.85 5.38
C ALA A 155 -69.08 -5.02 4.68
N MET A 156 -68.63 -4.88 3.43
CA MET A 156 -68.22 -6.06 2.65
C MET A 156 -66.74 -6.48 2.76
N GLY A 157 -65.87 -5.76 3.46
CA GLY A 157 -64.48 -6.18 3.67
C GLY A 157 -63.72 -6.58 2.40
N LEU A 158 -64.13 -6.08 1.23
CA LEU A 158 -63.63 -6.53 -0.07
C LEU A 158 -62.17 -6.14 -0.24
N GLN A 159 -61.29 -7.14 -0.23
CA GLN A 159 -59.89 -7.00 -0.60
C GLN A 159 -59.71 -7.33 -2.09
N PRO A 160 -58.72 -6.74 -2.78
CA PRO A 160 -58.31 -7.21 -4.10
C PRO A 160 -58.04 -8.72 -4.07
N GLN A 161 -58.51 -9.44 -5.08
CA GLN A 161 -58.23 -10.87 -5.20
C GLN A 161 -56.71 -11.05 -5.24
N GLN A 162 -56.19 -11.86 -4.33
CA GLN A 162 -54.76 -12.12 -4.21
C GLN A 162 -54.46 -13.60 -4.41
N VAL A 163 -53.39 -13.87 -5.16
CA VAL A 163 -52.78 -15.19 -5.28
C VAL A 163 -51.44 -15.14 -4.58
N VAL A 164 -51.23 -16.04 -3.63
CA VAL A 164 -49.93 -16.22 -2.97
C VAL A 164 -49.30 -17.47 -3.55
N THR A 165 -48.10 -17.35 -4.11
CA THR A 165 -47.36 -18.46 -4.71
C THR A 165 -45.89 -18.41 -4.34
N ARG A 166 -45.16 -19.51 -4.57
CA ARG A 166 -43.70 -19.56 -4.41
C ARG A 166 -43.04 -19.35 -5.76
N LEU A 167 -42.11 -18.41 -5.81
CA LEU A 167 -41.25 -18.18 -6.98
C LEU A 167 -39.81 -18.50 -6.61
N THR A 168 -39.17 -19.32 -7.43
CA THR A 168 -37.75 -19.66 -7.33
C THR A 168 -36.97 -18.85 -8.35
N PHE A 169 -36.01 -18.07 -7.87
CA PHE A 169 -35.08 -17.30 -8.67
C PHE A 169 -33.77 -18.06 -8.82
N LYS A 170 -33.18 -18.06 -10.02
CA LYS A 170 -31.85 -18.60 -10.27
C LYS A 170 -30.99 -17.58 -11.01
N TYR A 171 -29.86 -17.23 -10.42
CA TYR A 171 -28.91 -16.25 -10.92
C TYR A 171 -27.65 -16.92 -11.46
N MET A 172 -27.20 -16.49 -12.63
CA MET A 172 -26.02 -17.03 -13.32
C MET A 172 -24.94 -15.97 -13.55
N GLY A 173 -25.08 -14.78 -12.97
CA GLY A 173 -24.09 -13.72 -13.07
C GLY A 173 -22.99 -13.80 -12.00
N PRO A 174 -21.93 -13.00 -12.12
CA PRO A 174 -20.87 -12.88 -11.12
C PRO A 174 -21.41 -12.29 -9.80
N GLY A 175 -20.72 -12.53 -8.68
CA GLY A 175 -21.15 -12.12 -7.32
C GLY A 175 -21.92 -10.80 -7.26
N ALA A 176 -23.18 -10.88 -6.83
CA ALA A 176 -24.13 -9.78 -6.83
C ALA A 176 -24.24 -9.16 -5.43
N GLN A 177 -24.12 -7.84 -5.31
CA GLN A 177 -24.51 -7.12 -4.10
C GLN A 177 -25.58 -6.08 -4.44
N ASN A 178 -26.73 -6.15 -3.76
CA ASN A 178 -27.84 -5.21 -3.89
C ASN A 178 -28.28 -4.93 -5.34
N LEU A 179 -28.26 -5.94 -6.22
CA LEU A 179 -28.65 -5.77 -7.62
C LEU A 179 -30.17 -5.67 -7.76
N PRO A 180 -30.73 -4.53 -8.22
CA PRO A 180 -32.18 -4.41 -8.43
C PRO A 180 -32.62 -5.18 -9.68
N PHE A 181 -33.83 -5.73 -9.63
CA PHE A 181 -34.51 -6.28 -10.80
C PHE A 181 -36.01 -5.99 -10.75
N PHE A 182 -36.65 -6.06 -11.91
CA PHE A 182 -38.10 -5.99 -12.04
C PHE A 182 -38.64 -7.34 -12.53
N LEU A 183 -39.69 -7.83 -11.88
CA LEU A 183 -40.44 -9.02 -12.29
C LEU A 183 -41.62 -8.55 -13.15
N ASN A 184 -41.52 -8.74 -14.46
CA ASN A 184 -42.55 -8.40 -15.44
C ASN A 184 -43.57 -9.54 -15.57
N ALA A 185 -44.85 -9.19 -15.60
CA ALA A 185 -45.94 -10.07 -15.99
C ALA A 185 -46.51 -9.63 -17.35
N THR A 186 -46.69 -10.58 -18.26
CA THR A 186 -47.33 -10.35 -19.56
C THR A 186 -48.53 -11.27 -19.78
N ASP A 187 -49.51 -10.79 -20.54
CA ASP A 187 -50.66 -11.59 -20.98
C ASP A 187 -50.29 -12.60 -22.09
N VAL A 188 -51.28 -13.35 -22.59
CA VAL A 188 -51.10 -14.33 -23.69
C VAL A 188 -50.71 -13.71 -25.03
N ARG A 189 -50.91 -12.40 -25.19
CA ARG A 189 -50.52 -11.63 -26.38
C ARG A 189 -49.13 -11.00 -26.21
N GLY A 190 -48.52 -11.16 -25.03
CA GLY A 190 -47.23 -10.58 -24.69
C GLY A 190 -47.32 -9.11 -24.23
N GLU A 191 -48.52 -8.59 -23.99
CA GLU A 191 -48.70 -7.23 -23.48
C GLU A 191 -48.34 -7.17 -22.00
N PHE A 192 -47.64 -6.11 -21.59
CA PHE A 192 -47.31 -5.88 -20.18
C PHE A 192 -48.56 -5.54 -19.37
N ILE A 193 -48.80 -6.33 -18.32
CA ILE A 193 -49.99 -6.22 -17.48
C ILE A 193 -49.65 -5.91 -16.01
N GLY A 194 -48.38 -5.71 -15.67
CA GLY A 194 -47.94 -5.36 -14.32
C GLY A 194 -46.70 -6.12 -13.86
N GLY A 195 -46.34 -5.97 -12.60
CA GLY A 195 -45.14 -6.58 -12.06
C GLY A 195 -44.78 -6.19 -10.64
N GLY A 196 -43.56 -6.51 -10.23
CA GLY A 196 -43.01 -6.22 -8.90
C GLY A 196 -41.52 -5.93 -8.94
N ARG A 197 -41.01 -5.32 -7.87
CA ARG A 197 -39.58 -5.05 -7.69
C ARG A 197 -38.97 -6.04 -6.71
N GLY A 198 -37.67 -6.27 -6.87
CA GLY A 198 -36.85 -7.01 -5.92
C GLY A 198 -35.39 -6.57 -6.00
N THR A 199 -34.63 -6.89 -4.97
CA THR A 199 -33.17 -6.71 -4.92
C THR A 199 -32.50 -8.05 -4.65
N LEU A 200 -31.33 -8.25 -5.21
CA LEU A 200 -30.60 -9.52 -5.17
C LEU A 200 -29.23 -9.35 -4.52
N THR A 201 -28.89 -10.26 -3.62
CA THR A 201 -27.52 -10.48 -3.17
C THR A 201 -27.15 -11.95 -3.42
N SER A 202 -26.06 -12.18 -4.16
CA SER A 202 -25.49 -13.50 -4.41
C SER A 202 -24.19 -13.63 -3.62
N VAL A 203 -24.12 -14.67 -2.81
CA VAL A 203 -22.97 -14.96 -1.98
C VAL A 203 -22.31 -16.23 -2.52
N GLN A 204 -21.37 -16.09 -3.46
CA GLN A 204 -20.64 -17.24 -4.00
C GLN A 204 -19.61 -17.75 -2.97
N PRO A 205 -19.41 -19.08 -2.85
CA PRO A 205 -18.28 -19.65 -2.13
C PRO A 205 -16.98 -19.08 -2.66
N ALA A 206 -16.13 -18.60 -1.76
CA ALA A 206 -14.84 -18.01 -2.11
C ALA A 206 -13.84 -18.25 -0.97
N VAL A 207 -12.58 -17.95 -1.22
CA VAL A 207 -11.54 -17.89 -0.18
C VAL A 207 -11.12 -16.46 0.08
N ASN A 208 -10.75 -16.20 1.34
CA ASN A 208 -10.01 -15.01 1.75
C ASN A 208 -8.56 -15.43 2.00
N LEU A 209 -7.61 -14.61 1.57
CA LEU A 209 -6.19 -14.87 1.77
C LEU A 209 -5.58 -13.80 2.68
N SER A 210 -4.75 -14.20 3.61
CA SER A 210 -4.00 -13.26 4.46
C SER A 210 -2.60 -13.79 4.76
N LEU A 211 -1.66 -12.89 5.03
CA LEU A 211 -0.32 -13.31 5.47
C LEU A 211 -0.32 -13.62 6.96
N GLU A 212 0.20 -14.78 7.35
CA GLU A 212 0.47 -15.08 8.76
C GLU A 212 1.55 -14.14 9.31
N GLN A 213 2.53 -13.82 8.47
CA GLN A 213 3.64 -12.92 8.78
C GLN A 213 3.20 -11.46 8.58
N THR A 214 2.36 -10.95 9.48
CA THR A 214 1.78 -9.60 9.38
C THR A 214 2.80 -8.46 9.28
N HIS A 215 4.03 -8.66 9.78
CA HIS A 215 5.12 -7.71 9.62
C HIS A 215 5.55 -7.52 8.15
N LEU A 216 5.51 -8.59 7.33
CA LEU A 216 5.84 -8.53 5.91
C LEU A 216 4.81 -7.73 5.10
N ALA A 217 3.54 -7.75 5.53
CA ALA A 217 2.48 -6.95 4.90
C ALA A 217 2.75 -5.44 5.01
N HIS A 218 3.43 -5.00 6.07
CA HIS A 218 3.72 -3.58 6.32
C HIS A 218 5.14 -3.18 5.90
N MET A 219 6.13 -4.08 6.06
CA MET A 219 7.54 -3.79 5.79
C MET A 219 7.96 -4.12 4.36
N GLY A 220 7.20 -4.98 3.67
CA GLY A 220 7.55 -5.57 2.39
C GLY A 220 8.22 -6.93 2.54
N VAL A 221 8.18 -7.71 1.46
CA VAL A 221 8.90 -8.96 1.28
C VAL A 221 10.27 -8.66 0.69
N TYR A 222 11.33 -9.16 1.31
CA TYR A 222 12.70 -8.86 0.94
C TYR A 222 13.52 -10.16 0.92
N VAL A 223 14.07 -10.53 -0.24
CA VAL A 223 14.76 -11.82 -0.46
C VAL A 223 16.01 -11.60 -1.30
N CYS A 224 17.16 -12.14 -0.87
CA CYS A 224 18.43 -11.90 -1.56
C CYS A 224 18.71 -12.93 -2.62
N GLN A 225 19.52 -12.55 -3.61
CA GLN A 225 20.03 -13.42 -4.66
C GLN A 225 20.60 -14.72 -4.05
N GLY A 226 20.10 -15.85 -4.53
CA GLY A 226 20.46 -17.19 -4.06
C GLY A 226 19.70 -17.67 -2.82
N GLU A 227 18.79 -16.87 -2.25
CA GLU A 227 17.98 -17.25 -1.10
C GLU A 227 16.55 -17.66 -1.49
N THR A 228 15.93 -18.45 -0.62
CA THR A 228 14.51 -18.81 -0.67
C THR A 228 13.83 -18.37 0.61
N LEU A 229 12.71 -17.64 0.50
CA LEU A 229 11.85 -17.27 1.60
C LEU A 229 10.59 -18.14 1.60
N ASN A 230 10.26 -18.72 2.74
CA ASN A 230 8.99 -19.40 2.95
C ASN A 230 7.91 -18.40 3.42
N LEU A 231 6.98 -18.07 2.53
CA LEU A 231 5.85 -17.18 2.80
C LEU A 231 4.63 -18.00 3.23
N LYS A 232 4.10 -17.72 4.42
CA LYS A 232 2.93 -18.42 4.97
C LYS A 232 1.66 -17.61 4.78
N VAL A 233 0.72 -18.21 4.04
CA VAL A 233 -0.56 -17.61 3.69
C VAL A 233 -1.67 -18.39 4.38
N GLN A 234 -2.47 -17.69 5.19
CA GLN A 234 -3.74 -18.22 5.68
C GLN A 234 -4.81 -18.14 4.60
N VAL A 235 -5.54 -19.23 4.45
CA VAL A 235 -6.64 -19.40 3.52
C VAL A 235 -7.89 -19.72 4.32
N THR A 236 -8.84 -18.79 4.34
CA THR A 236 -10.09 -18.94 5.07
C THR A 236 -11.24 -19.08 4.08
N GLY A 237 -12.02 -20.17 4.21
CA GLY A 237 -13.24 -20.34 3.42
C GLY A 237 -14.29 -19.29 3.82
N LEU A 238 -14.79 -18.56 2.83
CA LEU A 238 -15.92 -17.65 2.96
C LEU A 238 -17.16 -18.30 2.34
N ASN A 239 -18.32 -17.93 2.88
CA ASN A 239 -19.62 -18.25 2.26
C ASN A 239 -19.85 -19.76 2.03
N GLY A 240 -19.31 -20.59 2.93
CA GLY A 240 -19.43 -22.04 2.85
C GLY A 240 -18.43 -22.72 1.90
N PHE A 241 -17.38 -22.02 1.43
CA PHE A 241 -16.32 -22.64 0.66
C PHE A 241 -15.63 -23.76 1.43
N THR A 242 -15.61 -24.95 0.81
CA THR A 242 -14.90 -26.14 1.28
C THR A 242 -14.39 -26.89 0.07
N GLY A 243 -13.15 -27.36 0.11
CA GLY A 243 -12.53 -28.08 -1.00
C GLY A 243 -11.11 -27.62 -1.25
N GLU A 244 -10.55 -28.07 -2.37
CA GLU A 244 -9.22 -27.67 -2.80
C GLU A 244 -9.27 -26.33 -3.53
N THR A 245 -8.31 -25.47 -3.22
CA THR A 245 -7.98 -24.28 -4.01
C THR A 245 -6.47 -24.24 -4.21
N THR A 246 -5.98 -23.32 -5.02
CA THR A 246 -4.54 -23.08 -5.19
C THR A 246 -4.21 -21.66 -4.80
N VAL A 247 -3.11 -21.48 -4.08
CA VAL A 247 -2.54 -20.17 -3.77
C VAL A 247 -1.28 -19.97 -4.61
N GLY A 248 -1.12 -18.79 -5.20
CA GLY A 248 0.06 -18.45 -5.98
C GLY A 248 0.44 -16.97 -5.88
N LEU A 249 1.54 -16.62 -6.54
CA LEU A 249 2.01 -15.24 -6.67
C LEU A 249 2.10 -14.84 -8.14
N THR A 250 1.77 -13.59 -8.45
CA THR A 250 1.96 -12.97 -9.77
C THR A 250 2.73 -11.65 -9.65
N GLY A 251 3.20 -11.11 -10.79
CA GLY A 251 4.01 -9.88 -10.81
C GLY A 251 5.46 -10.08 -10.35
N LEU A 252 5.94 -11.33 -10.33
CA LEU A 252 7.31 -11.66 -9.95
C LEU A 252 8.31 -11.06 -10.97
N PRO A 253 9.39 -10.39 -10.51
CA PRO A 253 10.47 -9.95 -11.39
C PRO A 253 11.19 -11.12 -12.08
N ALA A 254 11.93 -10.82 -13.14
CA ALA A 254 12.78 -11.81 -13.81
C ALA A 254 13.81 -12.40 -12.84
N GLY A 255 13.96 -13.74 -12.85
CA GLY A 255 14.84 -14.47 -11.93
C GLY A 255 14.24 -14.75 -10.55
N VAL A 256 12.94 -14.47 -10.36
CA VAL A 256 12.21 -14.80 -9.12
C VAL A 256 11.10 -15.80 -9.42
N THR A 257 11.02 -16.86 -8.62
CA THR A 257 10.03 -17.94 -8.81
C THR A 257 9.30 -18.23 -7.51
N ALA A 258 8.00 -18.54 -7.62
CA ALA A 258 7.19 -19.05 -6.53
C ALA A 258 6.12 -19.99 -7.10
N PRO A 259 6.32 -21.32 -7.01
CA PRO A 259 5.33 -22.29 -7.48
C PRO A 259 4.00 -22.11 -6.74
N ALA A 260 2.88 -22.22 -7.45
CA ALA A 260 1.57 -22.25 -6.82
C ALA A 260 1.39 -23.54 -6.00
N VAL A 261 0.73 -23.43 -4.85
CA VAL A 261 0.58 -24.51 -3.89
C VAL A 261 -0.91 -24.84 -3.70
N PRO A 262 -1.32 -26.11 -3.87
CA PRO A 262 -2.69 -26.52 -3.55
C PRO A 262 -2.91 -26.52 -2.04
N VAL A 263 -4.10 -26.11 -1.61
CA VAL A 263 -4.51 -26.16 -0.20
C VAL A 263 -5.96 -26.61 -0.09
N THR A 264 -6.24 -27.49 0.89
CA THR A 264 -7.60 -27.97 1.17
C THR A 264 -8.21 -27.16 2.31
N VAL A 265 -9.29 -26.46 2.03
CA VAL A 265 -10.07 -25.69 3.02
C VAL A 265 -11.18 -26.56 3.59
N VAL A 266 -11.20 -26.68 4.91
CA VAL A 266 -12.23 -27.42 5.65
C VAL A 266 -13.20 -26.43 6.31
N ALA A 267 -14.49 -26.77 6.33
CA ALA A 267 -15.53 -25.90 6.91
C ALA A 267 -15.15 -25.43 8.33
N GLY A 268 -15.22 -24.12 8.54
CA GLY A 268 -14.97 -23.49 9.84
C GLY A 268 -13.51 -23.53 10.32
N ARG A 269 -12.55 -23.90 9.46
CA ARG A 269 -11.11 -23.90 9.80
C ARG A 269 -10.30 -23.19 8.72
N ALA A 270 -9.41 -22.30 9.13
CA ALA A 270 -8.41 -21.75 8.23
C ALA A 270 -7.37 -22.84 7.89
N ALA A 271 -6.91 -22.84 6.65
CA ALA A 271 -5.78 -23.63 6.18
C ALA A 271 -4.56 -22.72 5.97
N THR A 272 -3.36 -23.30 5.95
CA THR A 272 -2.11 -22.57 5.68
C THR A 272 -1.46 -23.10 4.42
N ALA A 273 -1.17 -22.22 3.48
CA ALA A 273 -0.34 -22.50 2.30
C ALA A 273 1.07 -21.94 2.53
N SER A 274 2.09 -22.74 2.21
CA SER A 274 3.50 -22.38 2.34
C SER A 274 4.11 -22.19 0.95
N LEU A 275 4.33 -20.94 0.54
CA LEU A 275 4.90 -20.58 -0.76
C LEU A 275 6.42 -20.36 -0.63
N ASP A 276 7.20 -21.12 -1.38
CA ASP A 276 8.65 -20.93 -1.45
C ASP A 276 8.98 -19.92 -2.56
N LEU A 277 9.34 -18.70 -2.14
CA LEU A 277 9.75 -17.61 -3.02
C LEU A 277 11.27 -17.63 -3.16
N THR A 278 11.76 -18.04 -4.33
CA THR A 278 13.19 -18.22 -4.61
C THR A 278 13.70 -17.13 -5.53
N VAL A 279 14.83 -16.51 -5.18
CA VAL A 279 15.53 -15.52 -6.00
C VAL A 279 16.81 -16.14 -6.55
N GLU A 280 16.94 -16.20 -7.87
CA GLU A 280 18.14 -16.71 -8.52
C GLU A 280 19.37 -15.83 -8.19
N SER A 281 20.56 -16.43 -8.20
CA SER A 281 21.82 -15.74 -7.84
C SER A 281 22.16 -14.54 -8.74
N GLY A 282 21.57 -14.45 -9.94
CA GLY A 282 21.77 -13.37 -10.90
C GLY A 282 20.51 -12.52 -11.16
N ALA A 283 19.46 -12.67 -10.35
CA ALA A 283 18.23 -11.91 -10.53
C ALA A 283 18.50 -10.39 -10.43
N ALA A 284 17.78 -9.58 -11.21
CA ALA A 284 17.94 -8.13 -11.18
C ALA A 284 17.58 -7.56 -9.81
N LEU A 285 18.34 -6.58 -9.32
CA LEU A 285 18.13 -5.93 -8.02
C LEU A 285 17.07 -4.82 -8.13
N VAL A 286 15.80 -5.18 -7.95
CA VAL A 286 14.66 -4.28 -8.16
C VAL A 286 13.68 -4.29 -7.00
N ALA A 287 12.93 -3.19 -6.87
CA ALA A 287 11.72 -3.12 -6.06
C ALA A 287 10.49 -3.20 -6.97
N SER A 288 9.53 -4.06 -6.64
CA SER A 288 8.28 -4.25 -7.37
C SER A 288 7.10 -4.47 -6.41
N ARG A 289 5.93 -4.75 -6.98
CA ARG A 289 4.78 -5.26 -6.23
C ARG A 289 4.42 -6.64 -6.78
N ILE A 290 4.26 -7.59 -5.88
CA ILE A 290 3.77 -8.93 -6.20
C ILE A 290 2.34 -9.08 -5.67
N GLN A 291 1.54 -9.91 -6.31
CA GLN A 291 0.14 -10.10 -5.93
C GLN A 291 -0.11 -11.54 -5.52
N LEU A 292 -0.79 -11.73 -4.39
CA LEU A 292 -1.28 -13.02 -3.98
C LEU A 292 -2.57 -13.35 -4.73
N ILE A 293 -2.64 -14.57 -5.27
CA ILE A 293 -3.77 -14.99 -6.11
C ILE A 293 -4.33 -16.36 -5.70
N SER A 294 -5.62 -16.53 -5.93
CA SER A 294 -6.32 -17.82 -5.95
C SER A 294 -7.43 -17.74 -7.01
N PRO A 295 -7.75 -18.84 -7.72
CA PRO A 295 -8.89 -18.89 -8.63
C PRO A 295 -10.23 -18.69 -7.90
N ASP A 296 -10.28 -18.96 -6.59
CA ASP A 296 -11.48 -18.86 -5.76
C ASP A 296 -11.49 -17.60 -4.88
N LEU A 297 -10.57 -16.64 -5.12
CA LEU A 297 -10.43 -15.44 -4.31
C LEU A 297 -11.71 -14.59 -4.31
N ALA A 298 -12.13 -14.12 -3.14
CA ALA A 298 -13.29 -13.26 -3.01
C ALA A 298 -13.09 -11.93 -3.76
N ALA A 299 -14.10 -11.49 -4.52
CA ALA A 299 -14.05 -10.26 -5.32
C ALA A 299 -13.85 -8.97 -4.48
N THR A 300 -14.04 -9.03 -3.17
CA THR A 300 -13.79 -7.91 -2.25
C THR A 300 -12.32 -7.80 -1.82
N ASP A 301 -11.47 -8.76 -2.19
CA ASP A 301 -10.10 -8.90 -1.70
C ASP A 301 -9.07 -8.64 -2.82
N THR A 302 -9.28 -7.55 -3.58
CA THR A 302 -8.47 -7.22 -4.76
C THR A 302 -7.12 -6.57 -4.43
N ASP A 303 -6.85 -6.24 -3.17
CA ASP A 303 -5.69 -5.45 -2.74
C ASP A 303 -4.61 -6.24 -1.99
N LEU A 304 -4.46 -7.53 -2.32
CA LEU A 304 -3.38 -8.38 -1.78
C LEU A 304 -2.04 -8.13 -2.51
N GLN A 305 -1.68 -6.85 -2.67
CA GLN A 305 -0.40 -6.46 -3.21
C GLN A 305 0.64 -6.29 -2.11
N LEU A 306 1.77 -6.95 -2.27
CA LEU A 306 2.88 -6.91 -1.35
C LEU A 306 4.04 -6.14 -1.99
N PRO A 307 4.65 -5.16 -1.30
CA PRO A 307 5.93 -4.63 -1.74
C PRO A 307 6.94 -5.77 -1.74
N PHE A 308 7.70 -5.91 -2.82
CA PHE A 308 8.71 -6.95 -2.96
C PHE A 308 10.03 -6.32 -3.42
N SER A 309 11.14 -6.72 -2.81
CA SER A 309 12.47 -6.28 -3.21
C SER A 309 13.43 -7.45 -3.25
N THR A 310 14.20 -7.53 -4.32
CA THR A 310 15.36 -8.42 -4.44
C THR A 310 16.62 -7.69 -3.98
N CYS A 311 17.48 -8.39 -3.24
CA CYS A 311 18.74 -7.83 -2.76
C CYS A 311 19.99 -8.55 -3.22
N PRO A 312 21.15 -7.89 -3.15
CA PRO A 312 22.44 -8.48 -3.44
C PRO A 312 22.66 -9.78 -2.67
N ALA A 313 23.39 -10.71 -3.28
CA ALA A 313 23.89 -11.88 -2.58
C ALA A 313 24.62 -11.47 -1.29
N ARG A 314 24.44 -12.25 -0.23
CA ARG A 314 24.95 -11.95 1.09
C ARG A 314 25.47 -13.19 1.79
N THR A 315 26.50 -13.02 2.61
CA THR A 315 27.10 -14.11 3.40
C THR A 315 26.80 -13.87 4.88
N PRO A 316 26.25 -14.86 5.61
CA PRO A 316 25.99 -14.72 7.04
C PRO A 316 27.30 -14.59 7.82
N ILE A 317 27.36 -13.62 8.72
CA ILE A 317 28.47 -13.44 9.66
C ILE A 317 28.08 -14.08 10.98
N ARG A 318 28.88 -15.07 11.41
CA ARG A 318 28.75 -15.64 12.75
C ARG A 318 29.46 -14.74 13.75
N VAL A 319 28.69 -13.95 14.49
CA VAL A 319 29.19 -13.19 15.65
C VAL A 319 29.31 -14.13 16.84
N ILE A 320 30.50 -14.16 17.44
CA ILE A 320 30.88 -15.09 18.52
C ILE A 320 30.67 -14.44 19.91
N SER A 321 30.40 -13.13 19.96
CA SER A 321 30.39 -12.37 21.22
C SER A 321 29.09 -12.43 22.03
N THR A 322 29.24 -12.53 23.36
CA THR A 322 28.22 -12.30 24.39
C THR A 322 28.25 -10.87 24.96
N SER A 323 29.19 -10.01 24.57
CA SER A 323 29.48 -8.71 25.20
C SER A 323 28.74 -7.51 24.61
N GLY A 324 27.76 -7.71 23.70
CA GLY A 324 26.92 -6.63 23.17
C GLY A 324 27.63 -5.65 22.22
N MET A 325 28.91 -5.88 21.87
CA MET A 325 29.62 -5.08 20.88
C MET A 325 29.10 -5.35 19.47
N THR A 326 28.97 -4.28 18.69
CA THR A 326 28.48 -4.33 17.32
C THR A 326 29.63 -4.55 16.34
N PRO A 327 29.48 -5.41 15.32
CA PRO A 327 30.53 -5.60 14.32
C PRO A 327 30.79 -4.28 13.57
N ALA A 328 32.05 -4.01 13.26
CA ALA A 328 32.49 -2.85 12.49
C ALA A 328 33.32 -3.31 11.29
N LEU A 329 33.17 -2.59 10.17
CA LEU A 329 33.90 -2.88 8.94
C LEU A 329 35.18 -2.05 8.84
N VAL A 330 36.26 -2.69 8.43
CA VAL A 330 37.54 -2.04 8.17
C VAL A 330 38.07 -2.47 6.81
N VAL A 331 38.37 -1.51 5.94
CA VAL A 331 38.88 -1.77 4.59
C VAL A 331 40.28 -2.36 4.64
N GLY A 332 40.54 -3.38 3.81
CA GLY A 332 41.87 -3.98 3.63
C GLY A 332 42.19 -4.28 2.16
N GLY A 333 42.34 -3.27 1.31
CA GLY A 333 42.42 -3.52 -0.13
C GLY A 333 41.04 -3.84 -0.70
N ASP A 334 40.86 -4.99 -1.37
CA ASP A 334 39.60 -5.36 -2.07
C ASP A 334 38.57 -6.11 -1.21
N GLY A 335 38.75 -6.10 0.11
CA GLY A 335 37.80 -6.70 1.04
C GLY A 335 37.71 -5.92 2.34
N VAL A 336 37.15 -6.57 3.36
CA VAL A 336 36.95 -6.00 4.69
C VAL A 336 37.32 -6.95 5.81
N TRP A 337 37.97 -6.41 6.84
CA TRP A 337 38.09 -7.04 8.14
C TRP A 337 36.85 -6.71 8.97
N ILE A 338 36.30 -7.74 9.60
CA ILE A 338 35.11 -7.62 10.47
C ILE A 338 35.50 -8.09 11.87
N HIS A 339 35.28 -7.25 12.87
CA HIS A 339 35.35 -7.68 14.26
C HIS A 339 34.13 -8.56 14.58
N VAL A 340 34.33 -9.84 14.84
CA VAL A 340 33.25 -10.82 15.06
C VAL A 340 33.12 -11.29 16.51
N GLY A 341 33.99 -10.85 17.41
CA GLY A 341 33.86 -11.08 18.84
C GLY A 341 35.19 -11.24 19.55
N HIS A 342 35.17 -11.89 20.72
CA HIS A 342 36.33 -12.05 21.59
C HIS A 342 36.66 -13.52 21.83
N SER A 343 37.91 -13.81 22.18
CA SER A 343 38.35 -15.13 22.64
C SER A 343 37.58 -15.55 23.90
N ALA A 344 37.33 -16.85 24.07
CA ALA A 344 36.61 -17.35 25.25
C ALA A 344 37.40 -17.17 26.56
N GLN A 345 38.72 -17.18 26.48
CA GLN A 345 39.62 -16.99 27.62
C GLN A 345 40.39 -15.68 27.46
N PRO A 346 40.60 -14.92 28.54
CA PRO A 346 41.46 -13.74 28.50
C PRO A 346 42.89 -14.14 28.16
N ASN A 347 43.59 -13.27 27.44
CA ASN A 347 44.99 -13.45 27.14
C ASN A 347 45.79 -13.46 28.45
N PRO A 348 46.60 -14.49 28.73
CA PRO A 348 47.28 -14.63 30.02
C PRO A 348 48.32 -13.53 30.28
N LEU A 349 48.76 -12.81 29.24
CA LEU A 349 49.74 -11.73 29.36
C LEU A 349 49.10 -10.37 29.65
N THR A 350 47.91 -10.10 29.13
CA THR A 350 47.25 -8.80 29.24
C THR A 350 46.03 -8.81 30.15
N ASN A 351 45.52 -9.99 30.50
CA ASN A 351 44.24 -10.19 31.20
C ASN A 351 43.04 -9.54 30.47
N VAL A 352 43.16 -9.36 29.15
CA VAL A 352 42.11 -8.86 28.26
C VAL A 352 41.80 -9.93 27.22
N HIS A 353 40.54 -10.06 26.82
CA HIS A 353 40.17 -11.00 25.77
C HIS A 353 40.71 -10.55 24.41
N ASP A 354 41.36 -11.45 23.69
CA ASP A 354 41.79 -11.20 22.32
C ASP A 354 40.55 -10.97 21.44
N GLN A 355 40.61 -9.99 20.55
CA GLN A 355 39.58 -9.75 19.56
C GLN A 355 39.74 -10.70 18.37
N ILE A 356 38.62 -11.12 17.81
CA ILE A 356 38.52 -12.03 16.67
C ILE A 356 38.13 -11.19 15.46
N TYR A 357 39.03 -11.13 14.47
CA TYR A 357 38.78 -10.51 13.18
C TYR A 357 38.66 -11.55 12.08
N LYS A 358 37.75 -11.32 11.16
CA LYS A 358 37.59 -12.14 9.97
C LYS A 358 37.73 -11.32 8.71
N TRP A 359 38.53 -11.81 7.77
CA TRP A 359 38.68 -11.24 6.46
C TRP A 359 37.54 -11.72 5.54
N HIS A 360 36.91 -10.80 4.82
CA HIS A 360 35.91 -11.12 3.82
C HIS A 360 36.21 -10.41 2.52
N THR A 361 36.03 -11.11 1.40
CA THR A 361 36.20 -10.57 0.04
C THR A 361 34.95 -10.86 -0.79
N PRO A 362 34.79 -10.23 -1.97
CA PRO A 362 33.74 -10.60 -2.92
C PRO A 362 33.77 -12.09 -3.33
N ALA A 363 34.93 -12.76 -3.23
CA ALA A 363 35.06 -14.19 -3.53
C ALA A 363 34.66 -15.10 -2.35
N GLY A 364 34.44 -14.56 -1.15
CA GLY A 364 34.04 -15.31 0.03
C GLY A 364 34.81 -14.94 1.31
N GLU A 365 34.57 -15.73 2.36
CA GLU A 365 35.26 -15.63 3.65
C GLU A 365 36.72 -16.08 3.53
N GLY A 366 37.61 -15.32 4.19
CA GLY A 366 39.04 -15.55 4.22
C GLY A 366 39.53 -15.95 5.61
N ILE A 367 40.66 -15.36 6.02
CA ILE A 367 41.41 -15.74 7.22
C ILE A 367 40.71 -15.20 8.48
N THR A 368 40.74 -15.99 9.55
CA THR A 368 40.39 -15.55 10.92
C THR A 368 41.66 -15.27 11.72
N VAL A 369 41.70 -14.13 12.40
CA VAL A 369 42.84 -13.69 13.20
C VAL A 369 42.41 -13.39 14.63
N LEU A 370 43.21 -13.84 15.58
CA LEU A 370 43.12 -13.45 17.00
C LEU A 370 44.16 -12.37 17.25
N GLY A 371 43.72 -11.20 17.69
CA GLY A 371 44.58 -10.08 18.00
C GLY A 371 44.33 -9.54 19.41
N PRO A 372 45.30 -8.83 20.01
CA PRO A 372 45.06 -8.06 21.24
C PRO A 372 43.93 -7.03 21.08
N ASP A 373 43.63 -6.25 22.13
CA ASP A 373 42.57 -5.23 22.09
C ASP A 373 42.84 -4.15 21.04
N MET A 374 42.33 -4.41 19.83
CA MET A 374 42.47 -3.62 18.62
C MET A 374 41.26 -2.68 18.53
N TYR A 375 41.49 -1.39 18.75
CA TYR A 375 40.46 -0.36 18.73
C TYR A 375 40.86 0.72 17.71
N ARG A 376 39.90 1.19 16.90
CA ARG A 376 40.09 2.20 15.84
C ARG A 376 41.14 1.78 14.80
N ALA A 377 40.64 1.44 13.61
CA ALA A 377 41.49 0.98 12.52
C ALA A 377 41.88 2.11 11.56
N ILE A 378 43.10 2.03 11.05
CA ILE A 378 43.66 2.91 10.03
C ILE A 378 43.97 2.05 8.80
N PRO A 379 43.16 2.13 7.73
CA PRO A 379 43.44 1.41 6.50
C PRO A 379 44.70 1.99 5.83
N MET A 380 45.59 1.12 5.37
CA MET A 380 46.82 1.48 4.66
C MET A 380 46.63 1.35 3.14
N PRO A 381 47.32 2.16 2.30
CA PRO A 381 47.22 2.05 0.85
C PRO A 381 47.57 0.66 0.30
N GLY A 382 48.46 -0.06 0.99
CA GLY A 382 48.87 -1.42 0.66
C GLY A 382 47.84 -2.51 1.01
N GLY A 383 46.73 -2.17 1.67
CA GLY A 383 45.68 -3.10 2.11
C GLY A 383 45.87 -3.64 3.53
N ASP A 384 47.04 -3.43 4.13
CA ASP A 384 47.23 -3.67 5.56
C ASP A 384 46.36 -2.72 6.40
N VAL A 385 46.17 -3.07 7.66
CA VAL A 385 45.41 -2.28 8.62
C VAL A 385 46.25 -2.04 9.86
N ILE A 386 46.29 -0.80 10.34
CA ILE A 386 46.90 -0.48 11.64
C ILE A 386 45.80 -0.24 12.66
N PHE A 387 45.80 -1.03 13.73
CA PHE A 387 44.88 -0.88 14.85
C PHE A 387 45.54 -0.14 16.01
N GLY A 388 44.76 0.71 16.68
CA GLY A 388 45.09 1.23 18.00
C GLY A 388 45.07 0.11 19.05
N GLY A 389 46.05 0.07 19.94
CA GLY A 389 45.90 -0.67 21.19
C GLY A 389 45.00 0.10 22.15
N GLY A 390 44.09 -0.59 22.86
CA GLY A 390 43.28 -0.01 23.94
C GLY A 390 44.10 0.53 25.13
N ASN A 391 45.39 0.17 25.20
CA ASN A 391 46.28 0.55 26.30
C ASN A 391 46.83 1.99 26.15
N ALA A 392 47.03 2.64 27.30
CA ALA A 392 47.58 3.99 27.40
C ALA A 392 49.03 4.13 26.90
N ASP A 393 49.72 3.01 26.65
CA ASP A 393 51.12 2.96 26.22
C ASP A 393 51.33 3.39 24.76
N GLY A 394 50.24 3.56 24.00
CA GLY A 394 50.31 3.98 22.60
C GLY A 394 50.71 2.88 21.62
N THR A 395 50.76 1.62 22.07
CA THR A 395 51.09 0.47 21.20
C THR A 395 50.09 0.36 20.04
N ARG A 396 50.60 -0.03 18.86
CA ARG A 396 49.81 -0.25 17.64
C ARG A 396 50.08 -1.63 17.07
N TYR A 397 49.13 -2.14 16.31
CA TYR A 397 49.25 -3.44 15.66
C TYR A 397 48.98 -3.29 14.17
N ARG A 398 49.97 -3.64 13.34
CA ARG A 398 49.77 -3.73 11.89
C ARG A 398 49.35 -5.15 11.54
N LEU A 399 48.13 -5.32 11.05
CA LEU A 399 47.60 -6.55 10.52
C LEU A 399 47.75 -6.57 9.00
N THR A 400 48.43 -7.58 8.48
CA THR A 400 48.57 -7.79 7.03
C THR A 400 47.41 -8.60 6.46
N LEU A 401 47.22 -8.54 5.15
CA LEU A 401 46.23 -9.36 4.44
C LEU A 401 46.47 -10.88 4.59
N ALA A 402 47.70 -11.29 4.88
CA ALA A 402 48.04 -12.68 5.20
C ALA A 402 47.65 -13.09 6.63
N GLY A 403 47.03 -12.18 7.41
CA GLY A 403 46.61 -12.42 8.79
C GLY A 403 47.76 -12.37 9.81
N GLN A 404 48.91 -11.83 9.43
CA GLN A 404 50.04 -11.65 10.35
C GLN A 404 49.92 -10.28 11.02
N TYR A 405 50.09 -10.21 12.34
CA TYR A 405 50.19 -8.92 13.02
C TYR A 405 51.60 -8.65 13.54
N THR A 406 52.04 -7.40 13.41
CA THR A 406 53.29 -6.91 14.01
C THR A 406 53.00 -5.77 14.98
N THR A 407 53.70 -5.76 16.11
CA THR A 407 53.58 -4.70 17.11
C THR A 407 54.44 -3.51 16.67
N LEU A 408 53.81 -2.34 16.60
CA LEU A 408 54.46 -1.08 16.32
C LEU A 408 54.41 -0.19 17.56
N ARG A 409 55.49 0.56 17.82
CA ARG A 409 55.61 1.48 18.94
C ARG A 409 55.86 2.89 18.38
N PRO A 410 54.81 3.69 18.15
CA PRO A 410 55.00 5.07 17.72
C PRO A 410 55.76 5.85 18.82
N PRO A 411 56.62 6.82 18.46
CA PRO A 411 57.39 7.58 19.44
C PRO A 411 56.51 8.37 20.42
N TYR A 412 55.29 8.72 20.01
CA TYR A 412 54.30 9.41 20.83
C TYR A 412 52.96 8.69 20.76
N SER A 413 52.22 8.69 21.87
CA SER A 413 50.86 8.17 21.88
C SER A 413 49.91 9.14 21.17
N PHE A 414 49.10 8.61 20.27
CA PHE A 414 47.96 9.32 19.71
C PHE A 414 46.68 8.90 20.44
N ALA A 415 45.88 9.87 20.88
CA ALA A 415 44.65 9.65 21.65
C ALA A 415 43.43 9.38 20.75
N GLY A 416 43.54 9.67 19.46
CA GLY A 416 42.46 9.66 18.48
C GLY A 416 42.55 8.56 17.43
N THR A 417 41.88 8.82 16.31
CA THR A 417 42.09 8.12 15.03
C THR A 417 43.28 8.74 14.28
N GLY A 418 43.67 8.15 13.16
CA GLY A 418 44.65 8.70 12.23
C GLY A 418 44.33 8.26 10.80
N ALA A 419 45.03 8.81 9.82
CA ALA A 419 44.91 8.39 8.43
C ALA A 419 46.28 8.15 7.81
N ALA A 420 46.37 7.11 6.97
CA ALA A 420 47.58 6.84 6.20
C ALA A 420 47.57 7.64 4.91
N ASP A 421 48.71 8.22 4.56
CA ASP A 421 48.93 8.79 3.23
C ASP A 421 49.40 7.74 2.21
N ASP A 422 49.54 8.15 0.95
CA ASP A 422 49.92 7.33 -0.20
C ASP A 422 51.26 6.60 -0.03
N LYS A 423 52.14 7.12 0.83
CA LYS A 423 53.45 6.55 1.19
C LYS A 423 53.38 5.63 2.41
N GLY A 424 52.20 5.42 2.98
CA GLY A 424 51.99 4.61 4.18
C GLY A 424 52.45 5.29 5.47
N ARG A 425 52.61 6.62 5.48
CA ARG A 425 52.90 7.39 6.70
C ARG A 425 51.58 7.75 7.36
N ILE A 426 51.54 7.73 8.69
CA ILE A 426 50.34 7.97 9.48
C ILE A 426 50.32 9.42 9.95
N TRP A 427 49.24 10.12 9.63
CA TRP A 427 48.92 11.44 10.14
C TRP A 427 47.98 11.30 11.33
N TYR A 428 48.31 12.00 12.42
CA TYR A 428 47.56 11.88 13.66
C TYR A 428 47.68 13.14 14.54
N ALA A 429 46.70 13.33 15.41
CA ALA A 429 46.74 14.30 16.49
C ALA A 429 47.38 13.69 17.73
N ALA A 430 48.50 14.25 18.17
CA ALA A 430 49.20 13.79 19.37
C ALA A 430 48.49 14.23 20.64
N ARG A 431 48.74 13.53 21.76
CA ARG A 431 48.22 13.96 23.08
C ARG A 431 48.67 15.37 23.46
N SER A 432 49.81 15.85 22.98
CA SER A 432 50.28 17.23 23.17
C SER A 432 49.39 18.28 22.50
N GLY A 433 48.50 17.87 21.58
CA GLY A 433 47.63 18.75 20.82
C GLY A 433 48.22 19.22 19.49
N GLU A 434 49.33 18.60 19.06
CA GLU A 434 50.04 18.88 17.81
C GLU A 434 49.60 17.91 16.72
N LEU A 435 49.60 18.34 15.45
CA LEU A 435 49.48 17.45 14.30
C LEU A 435 50.86 16.89 13.96
N ARG A 436 50.95 15.57 13.82
CA ARG A 436 52.21 14.87 13.55
C ARG A 436 52.04 13.87 12.41
N ARG A 437 53.18 13.51 11.81
CA ARG A 437 53.29 12.48 10.80
C ARG A 437 54.37 11.49 11.19
N TRP A 438 53.97 10.23 11.36
CA TRP A 438 54.87 9.12 11.70
C TRP A 438 54.97 8.13 10.54
N ASP A 439 56.18 7.70 10.24
CA ASP A 439 56.48 6.63 9.29
C ASP A 439 56.71 5.31 10.05
N PRO A 440 55.80 4.33 9.92
CA PRO A 440 55.94 3.04 10.60
C PRO A 440 57.14 2.21 10.15
N ILE A 441 57.69 2.48 8.96
CA ILE A 441 58.81 1.72 8.38
C ILE A 441 60.14 2.27 8.90
N SER A 442 60.35 3.58 8.77
CA SER A 442 61.61 4.22 9.22
C SER A 442 61.61 4.56 10.71
N GLY A 443 60.44 4.61 11.35
CA GLY A 443 60.26 5.09 12.71
C GLY A 443 60.31 6.62 12.85
N GLN A 444 60.51 7.35 11.75
CA GLN A 444 60.58 8.81 11.76
C GLN A 444 59.23 9.42 12.17
N ASP A 445 59.24 10.37 13.09
CA ASP A 445 58.06 11.13 13.50
C ASP A 445 58.35 12.64 13.44
N ILE A 446 57.48 13.39 12.77
CA ILE A 446 57.68 14.80 12.45
C ILE A 446 56.46 15.60 12.92
N VAL A 447 56.71 16.71 13.61
CA VAL A 447 55.68 17.70 13.94
C VAL A 447 55.33 18.50 12.69
N MET A 448 54.07 18.45 12.28
CA MET A 448 53.57 19.08 11.06
C MET A 448 52.92 20.43 11.35
N ASP A 449 52.21 20.56 12.47
CA ASP A 449 51.64 21.83 12.90
C ASP A 449 51.45 21.90 14.42
N THR A 450 51.81 23.06 14.97
CA THR A 450 51.63 23.43 16.38
C THR A 450 50.78 24.70 16.55
N ASN A 451 50.36 25.34 15.45
CA ASN A 451 49.64 26.61 15.49
C ASN A 451 48.15 26.44 15.80
N GLN A 452 47.60 25.25 15.52
CA GLN A 452 46.24 24.88 15.88
C GLN A 452 46.23 23.94 17.08
N THR A 453 45.17 23.98 17.87
CA THR A 453 44.93 22.99 18.92
C THR A 453 44.16 21.82 18.33
N TYR A 454 44.85 20.71 18.10
CA TYR A 454 44.26 19.44 17.69
C TYR A 454 43.75 18.72 18.96
N ASN A 455 42.49 18.28 18.99
CA ASN A 455 41.84 17.72 20.19
C ASN A 455 42.06 16.20 20.29
N ARG A 456 41.85 15.65 21.50
CA ARG A 456 42.35 14.33 21.93
C ARG A 456 41.43 13.16 21.62
N GLU A 457 40.12 13.25 21.86
CA GLU A 457 39.28 12.03 22.01
C GLU A 457 38.23 11.81 20.92
N TYR A 458 37.85 12.87 20.20
CA TYR A 458 36.74 12.88 19.26
C TYR A 458 37.11 13.47 17.90
N ASP A 459 38.39 13.48 17.54
CA ASP A 459 38.78 13.94 16.21
C ASP A 459 38.93 12.77 15.25
N TRP A 460 38.53 13.01 14.00
CA TRP A 460 38.53 12.00 12.96
C TRP A 460 39.39 12.41 11.77
N PHE A 461 40.12 11.45 11.23
CA PHE A 461 40.89 11.59 10.01
C PHE A 461 40.29 10.70 8.92
N TYR A 462 40.14 11.24 7.72
CA TYR A 462 39.65 10.53 6.55
C TYR A 462 40.60 10.81 5.38
N ALA A 463 41.21 9.77 4.82
CA ALA A 463 42.02 9.90 3.61
C ALA A 463 41.10 9.94 2.37
N SER A 464 41.51 10.71 1.36
CA SER A 464 40.98 10.59 0.01
C SER A 464 41.31 9.22 -0.58
N PRO A 465 40.56 8.74 -1.58
CA PRO A 465 40.85 7.49 -2.30
C PRO A 465 42.32 7.37 -2.76
N ASP A 466 42.93 8.46 -3.24
CA ASP A 466 44.34 8.50 -3.66
C ASP A 466 45.34 8.67 -2.50
N HIS A 467 44.84 8.86 -1.27
CA HIS A 467 45.60 9.12 -0.05
C HIS A 467 46.53 10.36 -0.08
N LYS A 468 46.32 11.28 -1.03
CA LYS A 468 47.10 12.54 -1.13
C LYS A 468 46.48 13.70 -0.36
N THR A 469 45.21 13.59 -0.01
CA THR A 469 44.49 14.56 0.81
C THR A 469 43.90 13.88 2.03
N ILE A 470 44.07 14.48 3.20
CA ILE A 470 43.46 14.01 4.43
C ILE A 470 42.51 15.09 4.96
N LEU A 471 41.27 14.70 5.20
CA LEU A 471 40.29 15.49 5.91
C LEU A 471 40.44 15.22 7.41
N TYR A 472 40.81 16.25 8.15
CA TYR A 472 40.79 16.24 9.60
C TYR A 472 39.55 16.97 10.09
N LYS A 473 38.70 16.24 10.82
CA LYS A 473 37.50 16.77 11.48
C LYS A 473 37.84 17.06 12.93
N ARG A 474 37.74 18.33 13.31
CA ARG A 474 37.84 18.74 14.71
C ARG A 474 36.46 18.69 15.38
N SER A 475 36.33 17.88 16.41
CA SER A 475 35.14 17.89 17.27
C SER A 475 35.23 19.07 18.25
N SER A 476 34.31 20.04 18.10
CA SER A 476 34.14 21.12 19.05
C SER A 476 33.07 20.74 20.08
N ALA A 477 33.44 20.66 21.36
CA ALA A 477 32.47 20.58 22.46
C ALA A 477 31.71 21.91 22.69
N SER A 478 32.15 23.01 22.08
CA SER A 478 31.58 24.35 22.20
C SER A 478 30.90 24.79 20.90
N ALA A 479 29.87 25.63 21.01
CA ALA A 479 29.05 26.19 19.92
C ALA A 479 29.81 27.06 18.88
N SER A 480 31.14 27.09 18.92
CA SER A 480 32.03 27.95 18.12
C SER A 480 32.34 27.42 16.70
N GLY A 481 31.54 26.47 16.20
CA GLY A 481 31.63 25.92 14.85
C GLY A 481 32.51 24.67 14.74
N VAL A 482 32.07 23.71 13.94
CA VAL A 482 32.87 22.54 13.54
C VAL A 482 33.83 22.98 12.43
N TYR A 483 35.11 22.62 12.57
CA TYR A 483 36.13 22.94 11.57
C TYR A 483 36.62 21.65 10.92
N PHE A 484 36.50 21.61 9.60
CA PHE A 484 37.29 20.69 8.79
C PHE A 484 38.62 21.35 8.44
N TYR A 485 39.66 20.55 8.34
CA TYR A 485 40.95 20.93 7.77
C TYR A 485 41.28 19.92 6.69
N THR A 486 41.78 20.42 5.57
CA THR A 486 42.33 19.58 4.51
C THR A 486 43.85 19.63 4.61
N ILE A 487 44.47 18.47 4.57
CA ILE A 487 45.91 18.29 4.69
C ILE A 487 46.40 17.67 3.40
N HIS A 488 47.23 18.39 2.64
CA HIS A 488 47.91 17.82 1.48
C HIS A 488 49.17 17.10 1.93
N THR A 489 49.24 15.79 1.72
CA THR A 489 50.22 14.93 2.40
C THR A 489 51.65 15.06 1.85
N ASP A 490 51.78 15.53 0.61
CA ASP A 490 53.06 15.79 -0.03
C ASP A 490 53.72 17.08 0.48
N THR A 491 52.96 18.16 0.57
CA THR A 491 53.47 19.49 0.96
C THR A 491 53.38 19.72 2.46
N GLY A 492 52.50 18.99 3.15
CA GLY A 492 52.11 19.29 4.53
C GLY A 492 51.27 20.55 4.68
N THR A 493 50.71 21.08 3.58
CA THR A 493 49.85 22.26 3.61
C THR A 493 48.53 21.93 4.30
N ILE A 494 48.14 22.76 5.26
CA ILE A 494 46.91 22.60 6.05
C ILE A 494 45.99 23.78 5.74
N THR A 495 44.81 23.49 5.21
CA THR A 495 43.83 24.50 4.80
C THR A 495 42.53 24.33 5.58
N PRO A 496 42.11 25.33 6.38
CA PRO A 496 40.80 25.32 7.04
C PRO A 496 39.65 25.33 6.02
N ARG A 497 38.61 24.55 6.29
CA ARG A 497 37.38 24.44 5.51
C ARG A 497 36.19 24.72 6.45
N PRO A 498 35.88 26.00 6.73
CA PRO A 498 34.81 26.34 7.66
C PRO A 498 33.45 25.97 7.08
N LEU A 499 32.57 25.41 7.92
CA LEU A 499 31.19 25.10 7.58
C LEU A 499 30.24 26.03 8.33
N SER A 500 30.05 27.24 7.81
CA SER A 500 29.13 28.20 8.40
C SER A 500 27.70 27.62 8.44
N GLY A 501 27.06 27.69 9.61
CA GLY A 501 25.65 27.32 9.79
C GLY A 501 25.34 25.82 9.91
N HIS A 502 26.34 24.93 9.88
CA HIS A 502 26.13 23.48 9.94
C HIS A 502 26.72 22.88 11.23
N GLN A 503 25.93 22.09 11.94
CA GLN A 503 26.39 21.28 13.08
C GLN A 503 26.68 19.85 12.62
N ILE A 504 27.84 19.32 13.02
CA ILE A 504 28.24 17.94 12.72
C ILE A 504 28.27 17.15 14.02
N LEU A 505 27.33 16.22 14.18
CA LEU A 505 27.31 15.29 15.31
C LEU A 505 27.76 13.88 14.92
N SER A 506 27.72 13.52 13.63
CA SER A 506 28.11 12.18 13.19
C SER A 506 29.62 12.02 13.01
N GLU A 507 30.13 10.84 13.34
CA GLU A 507 31.51 10.41 13.09
C GLU A 507 31.78 10.08 11.61
N LYS A 508 30.81 10.24 10.72
CA LYS A 508 30.93 9.84 9.31
C LYS A 508 31.14 11.06 8.41
N ALA A 509 32.35 11.17 7.87
CA ALA A 509 32.71 12.09 6.80
C ALA A 509 33.71 11.43 5.85
N ALA A 510 33.94 12.05 4.70
CA ALA A 510 34.93 11.63 3.73
C ALA A 510 35.29 12.79 2.79
N ILE A 511 36.38 12.65 2.07
CA ILE A 511 36.86 13.61 1.08
C ILE A 511 37.23 12.89 -0.22
N SER A 512 36.80 13.39 -1.37
CA SER A 512 37.20 12.87 -2.68
C SER A 512 38.61 13.34 -3.05
N ASP A 513 39.20 12.77 -4.10
CA ASP A 513 40.48 13.23 -4.64
C ASP A 513 40.41 14.66 -5.19
N THR A 514 39.20 15.09 -5.59
CA THR A 514 38.91 16.47 -5.99
C THR A 514 38.70 17.39 -4.79
N GLY A 515 38.72 16.90 -3.55
CA GLY A 515 38.55 17.73 -2.35
C GLY A 515 37.09 18.06 -2.00
N THR A 516 36.13 17.42 -2.66
CA THR A 516 34.71 17.47 -2.29
C THR A 516 34.50 16.71 -0.99
N ILE A 517 33.87 17.35 -0.01
CA ILE A 517 33.65 16.75 1.32
C ILE A 517 32.22 16.24 1.42
N TRP A 518 32.06 15.01 1.88
CA TRP A 518 30.77 14.41 2.20
C TRP A 518 30.71 14.12 3.69
N PHE A 519 29.60 14.46 4.35
CA PHE A 519 29.44 14.16 5.77
C PHE A 519 27.98 14.00 6.15
N GLU A 520 27.73 13.30 7.25
CA GLU A 520 26.39 13.19 7.83
C GLU A 520 26.12 14.36 8.79
N GLY A 521 25.08 15.15 8.49
CA GLY A 521 24.72 16.39 9.19
C GLY A 521 23.62 16.23 10.25
N PHE A 522 23.28 17.34 10.89
CA PHE A 522 22.17 17.42 11.87
C PHE A 522 20.82 17.11 11.21
N GLY A 523 20.00 16.26 11.86
CA GLY A 523 18.66 15.90 11.36
C GLY A 523 18.58 14.62 10.51
N GLY A 524 19.66 13.84 10.40
CA GLY A 524 19.64 12.54 9.71
C GLY A 524 19.73 12.64 8.17
N GLY A 525 20.46 13.64 7.68
CA GLY A 525 20.73 13.83 6.25
C GLY A 525 22.23 13.85 5.95
N VAL A 526 22.57 13.73 4.66
CA VAL A 526 23.95 13.86 4.15
C VAL A 526 24.15 15.26 3.59
N ALA A 527 25.32 15.84 3.78
CA ALA A 527 25.74 17.08 3.16
C ALA A 527 26.97 16.85 2.27
N ARG A 528 26.97 17.50 1.11
CA ARG A 528 28.11 17.62 0.21
C ARG A 528 28.61 19.06 0.23
N VAL A 529 29.92 19.23 0.32
CA VAL A 529 30.59 20.54 0.26
C VAL A 529 31.57 20.53 -0.90
N ASP A 530 31.28 21.36 -1.88
CA ASP A 530 32.09 21.48 -3.08
C ASP A 530 33.36 22.31 -2.79
N GLN A 531 34.29 22.34 -3.75
CA GLN A 531 35.55 23.08 -3.60
C GLN A 531 35.34 24.57 -3.30
N ASP A 532 34.30 25.16 -3.89
CA ASP A 532 33.87 26.56 -3.74
C ASP A 532 33.10 26.85 -2.44
N ALA A 533 32.99 25.85 -1.54
CA ALA A 533 32.25 25.86 -0.29
C ALA A 533 30.71 25.90 -0.46
N THR A 534 30.18 25.64 -1.65
CA THR A 534 28.75 25.40 -1.85
C THR A 534 28.33 24.13 -1.10
N VAL A 535 27.25 24.21 -0.32
CA VAL A 535 26.72 23.08 0.44
C VAL A 535 25.41 22.60 -0.17
N THR A 536 25.33 21.30 -0.48
CA THR A 536 24.11 20.62 -0.91
C THR A 536 23.71 19.58 0.14
N THR A 537 22.44 19.55 0.54
CA THR A 537 21.93 18.60 1.54
C THR A 537 20.98 17.57 0.93
N TYR A 538 21.01 16.35 1.48
CA TYR A 538 20.19 15.22 1.10
C TYR A 538 19.48 14.69 2.35
N GLU A 539 18.19 15.00 2.47
CA GLU A 539 17.38 14.61 3.62
C GLU A 539 17.06 13.11 3.63
N ASN A 540 16.86 12.54 4.82
CA ASN A 540 16.51 11.13 5.03
C ASN A 540 17.52 10.15 4.40
N GLN A 541 18.80 10.52 4.40
CA GLN A 541 19.90 9.72 3.90
C GLN A 541 20.97 9.63 4.97
N ARG A 542 21.54 8.44 5.12
CA ARG A 542 22.72 8.16 5.93
C ARG A 542 23.93 8.02 5.02
N PHE A 543 25.01 8.73 5.32
CA PHE A 543 26.26 8.58 4.59
C PHE A 543 26.92 7.24 4.94
N LEU A 544 27.34 6.50 3.92
CA LEU A 544 27.96 5.19 4.10
C LEU A 544 29.47 5.26 3.87
N ALA A 545 29.88 5.63 2.65
CA ALA A 545 31.27 5.63 2.21
C ALA A 545 31.44 6.43 0.91
N LEU A 546 32.69 6.79 0.57
CA LEU A 546 33.03 7.22 -0.79
C LEU A 546 33.43 6.04 -1.65
N ASN A 547 32.92 6.00 -2.87
CA ASN A 547 33.35 5.08 -3.90
C ASN A 547 34.80 5.41 -4.30
N GLN A 548 35.71 4.43 -4.20
CA GLN A 548 37.13 4.64 -4.52
C GLN A 548 37.46 4.45 -6.01
N SER A 549 36.45 4.22 -6.87
CA SER A 549 36.64 4.24 -8.33
C SER A 549 36.72 5.68 -8.88
N GLU A 550 37.08 5.83 -10.16
CA GLU A 550 37.25 7.11 -10.88
C GLU A 550 36.07 8.10 -10.76
N THR A 551 34.89 7.62 -10.39
CA THR A 551 33.68 8.47 -10.23
C THR A 551 33.62 9.25 -8.91
N ASN A 552 34.45 8.93 -7.91
CA ASN A 552 34.50 9.58 -6.58
C ASN A 552 33.14 9.83 -5.90
N GLY A 553 32.14 9.03 -6.26
CA GLY A 553 30.76 9.19 -5.81
C GLY A 553 30.55 8.80 -4.34
N ALA A 554 29.43 9.23 -3.75
CA ALA A 554 29.04 8.89 -2.39
C ALA A 554 28.00 7.77 -2.37
N TRP A 555 28.28 6.74 -1.58
CA TRP A 555 27.31 5.73 -1.19
C TRP A 555 26.49 6.22 0.00
N MET A 556 25.16 6.12 -0.11
CA MET A 556 24.22 6.55 0.91
C MET A 556 23.10 5.54 1.08
N SER A 557 22.39 5.59 2.22
CA SER A 557 21.21 4.75 2.44
C SER A 557 20.05 5.49 3.08
N ASP A 558 18.83 5.15 2.67
CA ASP A 558 17.58 5.51 3.35
C ASP A 558 17.14 4.47 4.40
N GLY A 559 17.97 3.46 4.67
CA GLY A 559 17.69 2.33 5.56
C GLY A 559 17.16 1.07 4.87
N LYS A 560 16.67 1.16 3.62
CA LYS A 560 16.18 0.02 2.81
C LYS A 560 16.79 -0.04 1.41
N THR A 561 17.41 1.04 0.98
CA THR A 561 18.02 1.20 -0.32
C THR A 561 19.40 1.78 -0.11
N VAL A 562 20.34 1.36 -0.93
CA VAL A 562 21.67 1.95 -1.03
C VAL A 562 21.78 2.61 -2.39
N THR A 563 22.13 3.89 -2.39
CA THR A 563 22.29 4.68 -3.61
C THR A 563 23.75 5.10 -3.77
N LEU A 564 24.25 5.01 -5.00
CA LEU A 564 25.50 5.66 -5.40
C LEU A 564 25.13 6.97 -6.07
N ARG A 565 25.70 8.07 -5.59
CA ARG A 565 25.62 9.37 -6.26
C ARG A 565 26.97 9.80 -6.78
N ASP A 566 27.01 10.39 -7.97
CA ASP A 566 28.25 10.99 -8.49
C ASP A 566 28.63 12.27 -7.72
N GLU A 567 29.78 12.86 -8.03
CA GLU A 567 30.21 14.14 -7.43
C GLU A 567 29.20 15.27 -7.68
N ALA A 568 28.49 15.25 -8.81
CA ALA A 568 27.42 16.20 -9.12
C ALA A 568 26.14 15.97 -8.30
N GLY A 569 26.04 14.87 -7.55
CA GLY A 569 24.93 14.53 -6.66
C GLY A 569 23.77 13.84 -7.36
N GLN A 570 23.96 13.38 -8.59
CA GLN A 570 22.97 12.59 -9.35
C GLN A 570 23.02 11.13 -8.93
N VAL A 571 21.86 10.48 -8.83
CA VAL A 571 21.78 9.05 -8.53
C VAL A 571 22.22 8.26 -9.76
N VAL A 572 23.33 7.52 -9.62
CA VAL A 572 23.88 6.64 -10.67
C VAL A 572 23.37 5.22 -10.50
N GLN A 573 23.17 4.80 -9.25
CA GLN A 573 22.74 3.44 -8.92
C GLN A 573 21.84 3.48 -7.69
N SER A 574 20.86 2.58 -7.66
CA SER A 574 19.94 2.40 -6.53
C SER A 574 19.68 0.92 -6.35
N ILE A 575 20.00 0.39 -5.16
CA ILE A 575 20.02 -1.03 -4.88
C ILE A 575 19.19 -1.30 -3.62
N PRO A 576 18.10 -2.09 -3.70
CA PRO A 576 17.39 -2.52 -2.51
C PRO A 576 18.31 -3.37 -1.63
N VAL A 577 18.39 -3.02 -0.35
CA VAL A 577 19.18 -3.72 0.66
C VAL A 577 18.41 -3.84 1.98
N GLY A 578 18.97 -4.57 2.94
CA GLY A 578 18.38 -4.75 4.25
C GLY A 578 18.69 -3.55 5.13
N SER A 579 18.41 -3.67 6.42
CA SER A 579 18.84 -2.65 7.39
C SER A 579 20.36 -2.57 7.39
N VAL A 580 20.91 -1.47 6.86
CA VAL A 580 22.35 -1.24 6.77
C VAL A 580 22.88 -0.79 8.11
N PHE A 581 23.72 -1.63 8.71
CA PHE A 581 24.34 -1.36 9.99
C PHE A 581 25.61 -0.52 9.82
N ASP A 582 26.50 -0.99 8.94
CA ASP A 582 27.76 -0.35 8.62
C ASP A 582 28.16 -0.58 7.16
N ALA A 583 29.10 0.22 6.67
CA ALA A 583 29.58 0.14 5.31
C ALA A 583 31.06 0.54 5.22
N ALA A 584 31.77 -0.04 4.27
CA ALA A 584 33.17 0.26 4.02
C ALA A 584 33.47 0.25 2.51
N PRO A 585 34.19 1.26 2.00
CA PRO A 585 34.49 1.33 0.57
C PRO A 585 35.53 0.30 0.15
N LEU A 586 35.44 -0.19 -1.08
CA LEU A 586 36.39 -1.16 -1.62
C LEU A 586 37.42 -0.46 -2.50
N LYS A 587 38.68 -0.91 -2.45
CA LYS A 587 39.78 -0.32 -3.23
C LYS A 587 39.55 -0.37 -4.75
N SER A 588 39.02 -1.47 -5.26
CA SER A 588 38.63 -1.63 -6.67
C SER A 588 37.35 -0.91 -7.07
N GLY A 589 36.72 -0.14 -6.16
CA GLY A 589 35.42 0.47 -6.36
C GLY A 589 34.28 -0.37 -5.78
N GLY A 590 33.18 0.32 -5.48
CA GLY A 590 32.03 -0.27 -4.81
C GLY A 590 32.05 -0.13 -3.29
N VAL A 591 31.21 -0.89 -2.61
CA VAL A 591 31.03 -0.82 -1.15
C VAL A 591 30.70 -2.20 -0.56
N ALA A 592 31.34 -2.53 0.56
CA ALA A 592 30.94 -3.64 1.40
C ALA A 592 29.88 -3.17 2.41
N LEU A 593 28.78 -3.90 2.53
CA LEU A 593 27.67 -3.57 3.41
C LEU A 593 27.49 -4.64 4.48
N LEU A 594 27.54 -4.20 5.73
CA LEU A 594 27.12 -5.00 6.87
C LEU A 594 25.64 -4.74 7.11
N THR A 595 24.81 -5.75 6.86
CA THR A 595 23.36 -5.68 7.06
C THR A 595 22.93 -6.58 8.21
N ALA A 596 21.75 -6.32 8.77
CA ALA A 596 21.15 -7.19 9.77
C ALA A 596 19.66 -7.40 9.48
N ASP A 597 19.19 -8.63 9.67
CA ASP A 597 17.76 -8.91 9.68
C ASP A 597 17.19 -8.54 11.06
N HIS A 598 16.05 -7.86 11.09
CA HIS A 598 15.39 -7.40 12.32
C HIS A 598 14.62 -8.52 13.08
N MET A 599 14.82 -9.78 12.71
CA MET A 599 14.17 -10.92 13.36
C MET A 599 14.78 -11.18 14.75
N GLU A 600 14.05 -11.90 15.61
CA GLU A 600 14.23 -12.08 17.07
C GLU A 600 15.67 -12.37 17.58
N LYS A 601 16.60 -12.72 16.69
CA LYS A 601 18.05 -12.70 16.92
C LYS A 601 18.72 -11.94 15.78
N ARG A 602 19.49 -10.89 16.09
CA ARG A 602 20.25 -10.12 15.09
C ARG A 602 21.27 -11.03 14.41
N GLN A 603 20.93 -11.55 13.24
CA GLN A 603 21.87 -12.20 12.33
C GLN A 603 22.44 -11.13 11.41
N TYR A 604 23.77 -11.03 11.36
CA TYR A 604 24.48 -10.09 10.50
C TYR A 604 24.86 -10.76 9.19
N TYR A 605 24.93 -9.98 8.11
CA TYR A 605 25.35 -10.43 6.79
C TYR A 605 26.27 -9.42 6.13
N ILE A 606 27.21 -9.90 5.32
CA ILE A 606 28.05 -9.07 4.46
C ILE A 606 27.61 -9.21 3.00
N SER A 607 27.45 -8.09 2.32
CA SER A 607 27.26 -8.00 0.87
C SER A 607 28.33 -7.12 0.26
N PHE A 608 28.75 -7.43 -0.98
CA PHE A 608 29.69 -6.62 -1.74
C PHE A 608 28.97 -6.06 -2.96
N LEU A 609 28.88 -4.74 -3.04
CA LEU A 609 28.30 -4.01 -4.16
C LEU A 609 29.42 -3.45 -5.03
N ARG A 610 29.20 -3.44 -6.34
CA ARG A 610 30.11 -2.84 -7.32
C ARG A 610 29.36 -1.87 -8.22
#